data_AF-A0A6N8YFA9-F1
#
_entry.id   AF-A0A6N8YFA9-F1
#
_cell.length_a   1.000
_cell.length_b   1.000
_cell.length_c   1.000
_cell.angle_alpha   90.00
_cell.angle_beta   90.00
_cell.angle_gamma   90.00
#
_symmetry.space_group_name_H-M   'P 1'
#
loop_
_entity.id
_entity.type
_entity.pdbx_description
1 polymer ?
#
loop_
_entity_poly.entity_id
_entity_poly.type
_entity_poly.pdbx_seq_one_letter_code
_entity_poly.pdbx_strand_id
1 'polypeptide(L)'
;MADARTKITELATALGLTGHATLQSALEARPPILEIEPDMWASLDAISRSGKWEEEAETAFANGAYFAAHAGGLNGRVPQRIEWSGGRKMPGDQQVPADLLIDHVYTISCKYRSKVLFNPAPARLFLDHLAVTSRPPGKNWFQEVAPRAHEALYARTVEVLGLEDMAETPVAQTSEQRERLKAALRARGVSGLPREVIREYALLIDRVSRVSAKRWRKTLDDKAEEERMLWRLLRIYSATYFVLGVDERQPMRFRVVTPWEWRQAYEFLSLEVREAGRGQPMVDWSATYRHRASGHRRRVEGHVEIRWSHGPFNNPPEAKIYLDTPHDEVPGYLDLDGRDDGPLYEQQRLINSGL
;
A
#
# COMPACT_ATOMS: atom_id res chain seq x y z
N MET A 1 5.24 3.31 15.34
CA MET A 1 6.44 2.46 15.40
C MET A 1 6.18 1.22 14.56
N ALA A 2 7.10 0.88 13.66
CA ALA A 2 7.05 -0.39 12.92
C ALA A 2 7.06 -1.57 13.90
N ASP A 3 6.33 -2.64 13.59
CA ASP A 3 6.37 -3.86 14.41
C ASP A 3 7.72 -4.58 14.25
N ALA A 4 7.99 -5.55 15.13
CA ALA A 4 9.27 -6.26 15.16
C ALA A 4 9.60 -6.95 13.83
N ARG A 5 8.59 -7.49 13.13
CA ARG A 5 8.74 -8.17 11.85
C ARG A 5 9.13 -7.19 10.75
N THR A 6 8.41 -6.08 10.64
CA THR A 6 8.65 -5.01 9.67
C THR A 6 10.07 -4.46 9.85
N LYS A 7 10.45 -4.18 11.10
CA LYS A 7 11.77 -3.68 11.46
C LYS A 7 12.91 -4.60 11.00
N ILE A 8 12.85 -5.90 11.34
CA ILE A 8 13.92 -6.84 10.95
C ILE A 8 13.98 -7.01 9.44
N THR A 9 12.84 -7.06 8.73
CA THR A 9 12.86 -7.21 7.26
C THR A 9 13.39 -5.98 6.53
N GLU A 10 13.05 -4.78 6.97
CA GLU A 10 13.55 -3.54 6.35
C GLU A 10 15.05 -3.37 6.61
N LEU A 11 15.50 -3.56 7.85
CA LEU A 11 16.90 -3.41 8.23
C LEU A 11 17.77 -4.56 7.70
N ALA A 12 17.28 -5.80 7.62
CA ALA A 12 18.01 -6.88 6.97
C ALA A 12 18.19 -6.61 5.47
N THR A 13 17.18 -6.06 4.79
CA THR A 13 17.33 -5.58 3.40
C THR A 13 18.44 -4.54 3.30
N ALA A 14 18.47 -3.56 4.22
CA ALA A 14 19.52 -2.55 4.28
C ALA A 14 20.92 -3.17 4.51
N LEU A 15 21.03 -4.15 5.42
CA LEU A 15 22.28 -4.85 5.70
C LEU A 15 22.80 -5.62 4.48
N GLY A 16 21.91 -6.19 3.66
CA GLY A 16 22.28 -6.83 2.40
C GLY A 16 23.00 -5.90 1.42
N LEU A 17 22.80 -4.58 1.54
CA LEU A 17 23.44 -3.57 0.67
C LEU A 17 24.88 -3.23 1.05
N THR A 18 25.35 -3.73 2.19
CA THR A 18 26.62 -3.29 2.79
C THR A 18 27.84 -4.10 2.34
N GLY A 19 27.63 -5.13 1.50
CA GLY A 19 28.70 -5.97 0.96
C GLY A 19 29.16 -7.11 1.87
N HIS A 20 28.49 -7.31 3.00
CA HIS A 20 28.72 -8.47 3.87
C HIS A 20 28.16 -9.76 3.25
N ALA A 21 28.78 -10.90 3.57
CA ALA A 21 28.40 -12.19 2.99
C ALA A 21 27.14 -12.81 3.61
N THR A 22 26.89 -12.53 4.89
CA THR A 22 25.74 -13.06 5.64
C THR A 22 25.11 -11.99 6.53
N LEU A 23 23.82 -12.16 6.85
CA LEU A 23 23.12 -11.27 7.79
C LEU A 23 23.82 -11.23 9.15
N GLN A 24 24.24 -12.39 9.67
CA GLN A 24 24.95 -12.48 10.95
C GLN A 24 26.24 -11.64 10.95
N SER A 25 27.07 -11.74 9.90
CA SER A 25 28.30 -10.95 9.81
C SER A 25 28.02 -9.45 9.74
N ALA A 26 26.93 -9.04 9.10
CA ALA A 26 26.52 -7.64 9.03
C ALA A 26 26.01 -7.10 10.37
N LEU A 27 25.25 -7.91 11.12
CA LEU A 27 24.78 -7.56 12.47
C LEU A 27 25.93 -7.41 13.46
N GLU A 28 26.95 -8.27 13.37
CA GLU A 28 28.16 -8.19 14.19
C GLU A 28 29.01 -6.96 13.84
N ALA A 29 29.17 -6.67 12.55
CA ALA A 29 29.99 -5.56 12.08
C ALA A 29 29.38 -4.17 12.37
N ARG A 30 28.03 -4.08 12.43
CA ARG A 30 27.29 -2.82 12.62
C ARG A 30 27.77 -1.71 11.69
N PRO A 31 27.69 -1.92 10.36
CA PRO A 31 28.31 -1.04 9.40
C PRO A 31 27.80 0.41 9.56
N PRO A 32 28.68 1.40 9.75
CA PRO A 32 28.28 2.78 10.04
C PRO A 32 27.57 3.47 8.88
N ILE A 33 27.65 2.90 7.67
CA ILE A 33 26.89 3.37 6.51
C ILE A 33 25.38 3.15 6.67
N LEU A 34 24.93 2.26 7.57
CA LEU A 34 23.53 2.12 7.95
C LEU A 34 23.23 3.06 9.13
N GLU A 35 22.59 4.18 8.84
CA GLU A 35 22.37 5.26 9.81
C GLU A 35 21.14 5.00 10.68
N ILE A 36 21.35 4.19 11.72
CA ILE A 36 20.37 3.95 12.77
C ILE A 36 20.97 4.19 14.16
N GLU A 37 20.13 4.68 15.08
CA GLU A 37 20.53 4.98 16.45
C GLU A 37 20.97 3.73 17.23
N PRO A 38 21.84 3.86 18.25
CA PRO A 38 22.30 2.73 19.08
C PRO A 38 21.17 1.88 19.68
N ASP A 39 20.08 2.52 20.13
CA ASP A 39 18.90 1.81 20.66
C ASP A 39 18.20 0.95 19.59
N MET A 40 18.29 1.36 18.32
CA MET A 40 17.76 0.58 17.21
C MET A 40 18.59 -0.67 16.95
N TRP A 41 19.92 -0.56 17.03
CA TRP A 41 20.81 -1.71 16.98
C TRP A 41 20.52 -2.70 18.12
N ALA A 42 20.35 -2.22 19.35
CA ALA A 42 19.99 -3.07 20.49
C ALA A 42 18.63 -3.75 20.29
N SER A 43 17.65 -3.03 19.73
CA SER A 43 16.36 -3.62 19.36
C SER A 43 16.49 -4.67 18.26
N LEU A 44 17.36 -4.45 17.27
CA LEU A 44 17.57 -5.38 16.16
C LEU A 44 18.22 -6.67 16.64
N ASP A 45 19.23 -6.58 17.51
CA ASP A 45 19.85 -7.74 18.16
C ASP A 45 18.82 -8.58 18.92
N ALA A 46 17.96 -7.94 19.71
CA ALA A 46 16.94 -8.63 20.50
C ALA A 46 15.93 -9.36 19.61
N ILE A 47 15.56 -8.76 18.47
CA ILE A 47 14.68 -9.40 17.49
C ILE A 47 15.38 -10.58 16.81
N SER A 48 16.63 -10.40 16.37
CA SER A 48 17.41 -11.45 15.72
C SER A 48 17.60 -12.67 16.64
N ARG A 49 18.05 -12.45 17.89
CA ARG A 49 18.24 -13.53 18.90
C ARG A 49 16.97 -14.28 19.25
N SER A 50 15.79 -13.70 19.03
CA SER A 50 14.53 -14.40 19.26
C SER A 50 14.30 -15.57 18.29
N GLY A 51 14.99 -15.59 17.15
CA GLY A 51 14.83 -16.59 16.08
C GLY A 51 13.47 -16.58 15.38
N LYS A 52 12.53 -15.73 15.82
CA LYS A 52 11.13 -15.77 15.38
C LYS A 52 10.93 -15.45 13.89
N TRP A 53 11.83 -14.68 13.30
CA TRP A 53 11.71 -14.14 11.93
C TRP A 53 12.95 -14.45 11.08
N GLU A 54 13.69 -15.51 11.41
CA GLU A 54 14.97 -15.83 10.77
C GLU A 54 14.83 -16.00 9.24
N GLU A 55 13.86 -16.79 8.79
CA GLU A 55 13.61 -17.02 7.36
C GLU A 55 13.27 -15.71 6.63
N GLU A 56 12.40 -14.87 7.21
CA GLU A 56 12.06 -13.57 6.61
C GLU A 56 13.25 -12.60 6.60
N ALA A 57 14.10 -12.63 7.63
CA ALA A 57 15.27 -11.77 7.73
C ALA A 57 16.35 -12.17 6.72
N GLU A 58 16.63 -13.46 6.57
CA GLU A 58 17.59 -13.96 5.57
C GLU A 58 17.10 -13.70 4.14
N THR A 59 15.81 -13.91 3.87
CA THR A 59 15.23 -13.57 2.56
C THR A 59 15.35 -12.07 2.28
N ALA A 60 15.12 -11.24 3.29
CA ALA A 60 15.26 -9.80 3.16
C ALA A 60 16.71 -9.37 2.90
N PHE A 61 17.65 -9.95 3.63
CA PHE A 61 19.09 -9.76 3.40
C PHE A 61 19.48 -10.15 1.97
N ALA A 62 19.02 -11.30 1.48
CA ALA A 62 19.29 -11.77 0.12
C ALA A 62 18.73 -10.82 -0.94
N ASN A 63 17.57 -10.20 -0.72
CA ASN A 63 17.03 -9.17 -1.63
C ASN A 63 17.92 -7.92 -1.67
N GLY A 64 18.41 -7.47 -0.52
CA GLY A 64 19.38 -6.37 -0.44
C GLY A 64 20.67 -6.71 -1.20
N ALA A 65 21.25 -7.88 -0.93
CA ALA A 65 22.47 -8.34 -1.57
C ALA A 65 22.31 -8.47 -3.10
N TYR A 66 21.15 -8.98 -3.57
CA TYR A 66 20.84 -9.02 -4.99
C TYR A 66 20.83 -7.62 -5.60
N PHE A 67 20.12 -6.68 -4.99
CA PHE A 67 20.05 -5.30 -5.46
C PHE A 67 21.44 -4.62 -5.47
N ALA A 68 22.28 -4.91 -4.48
CA ALA A 68 23.64 -4.41 -4.43
C ALA A 68 24.48 -4.88 -5.63
N ALA A 69 24.34 -6.15 -6.01
CA ALA A 69 25.09 -6.75 -7.12
C ALA A 69 24.51 -6.42 -8.50
N HIS A 70 23.19 -6.23 -8.60
CA HIS A 70 22.49 -6.12 -9.88
C HIS A 70 22.81 -4.82 -10.64
N ALA A 71 22.94 -4.89 -11.97
CA ALA A 71 23.28 -3.74 -12.82
C ALA A 71 22.23 -2.63 -12.80
N GLY A 72 20.94 -3.00 -12.67
CA GLY A 72 19.83 -2.05 -12.46
C GLY A 72 19.69 -1.54 -11.02
N GLY A 73 20.52 -2.04 -10.10
CA GLY A 73 20.59 -1.61 -8.70
C GLY A 73 21.88 -0.82 -8.43
N LEU A 74 22.72 -1.29 -7.51
CA LEU A 74 23.99 -0.61 -7.20
C LEU A 74 25.17 -1.05 -8.08
N ASN A 75 25.01 -2.08 -8.91
CA ASN A 75 26.03 -2.57 -9.84
C ASN A 75 27.38 -2.87 -9.17
N GLY A 76 27.33 -3.53 -8.00
CA GLY A 76 28.50 -3.90 -7.20
C GLY A 76 29.11 -2.76 -6.39
N ARG A 77 28.57 -1.54 -6.46
CA ARG A 77 29.04 -0.40 -5.68
C ARG A 77 28.59 -0.51 -4.23
N VAL A 78 29.52 -0.35 -3.30
CA VAL A 78 29.21 -0.17 -1.88
C VAL A 78 28.62 1.24 -1.67
N PRO A 79 27.43 1.37 -1.06
CA PRO A 79 26.85 2.68 -0.79
C PRO A 79 27.66 3.44 0.27
N GLN A 80 27.59 4.76 0.22
CA GLN A 80 28.22 5.62 1.24
C GLN A 80 27.28 5.83 2.43
N ARG A 81 25.97 5.81 2.18
CA ARG A 81 24.94 6.08 3.18
C ARG A 81 23.66 5.32 2.88
N ILE A 82 23.07 4.75 3.93
CA ILE A 82 21.77 4.08 3.92
C ILE A 82 20.94 4.66 5.06
N GLU A 83 19.85 5.35 4.70
CA GLU A 83 18.90 5.91 5.65
C GLU A 83 17.65 5.04 5.71
N TRP A 84 17.18 4.77 6.93
CA TRP A 84 15.96 4.02 7.17
C TRP A 84 14.86 4.94 7.72
N SER A 85 13.69 4.94 7.08
CA SER A 85 12.60 5.83 7.46
C SER A 85 11.86 5.37 8.72
N GLY A 86 11.92 4.08 9.08
CA GLY A 86 11.31 3.54 10.30
C GLY A 86 9.79 3.73 10.40
N GLY A 87 9.12 3.81 9.26
CA GLY A 87 7.69 4.13 9.17
C GLY A 87 7.37 5.60 9.47
N ARG A 88 8.37 6.50 9.51
CA ARG A 88 8.14 7.94 9.53
C ARG A 88 7.51 8.35 8.20
N LYS A 89 6.44 9.14 8.26
CA LYS A 89 5.90 9.80 7.07
C LYS A 89 6.85 10.94 6.69
N MET A 90 7.58 10.78 5.60
CA MET A 90 8.31 11.89 5.00
C MET A 90 7.31 12.97 4.58
N PRO A 91 7.55 14.25 4.93
CA PRO A 91 6.69 15.35 4.51
C PRO A 91 6.78 15.55 2.99
N GLY A 92 5.68 15.93 2.33
CA GLY A 92 5.65 16.25 0.90
C GLY A 92 4.34 15.91 0.18
N ASP A 93 4.16 16.49 -1.01
CA ASP A 93 2.90 16.43 -1.79
C ASP A 93 2.70 15.11 -2.57
N GLN A 94 3.79 14.45 -2.95
CA GLN A 94 3.79 13.12 -3.57
C GLN A 94 4.91 12.29 -2.96
N GLN A 95 4.60 11.62 -1.85
CA GLN A 95 5.59 10.81 -1.16
C GLN A 95 5.83 9.52 -1.96
N VAL A 96 7.02 9.42 -2.56
CA VAL A 96 7.54 8.13 -3.05
C VAL A 96 7.66 7.21 -1.83
N PRO A 97 7.16 5.97 -1.90
CA PRO A 97 7.34 5.03 -0.81
C PRO A 97 8.80 4.66 -0.64
N ALA A 98 9.37 5.12 0.47
CA ALA A 98 10.75 4.91 0.82
C ALA A 98 10.82 4.35 2.24
N ASP A 99 11.14 3.07 2.34
CA ASP A 99 11.55 2.46 3.59
C ASP A 99 13.06 2.65 3.77
N LEU A 100 13.80 2.59 2.66
CA LEU A 100 15.24 2.89 2.59
C LEU A 100 15.54 3.96 1.52
N LEU A 101 16.48 4.84 1.84
CA LEU A 101 17.08 5.81 0.91
C LEU A 101 18.60 5.58 0.87
N ILE A 102 19.12 5.28 -0.32
CA ILE A 102 20.54 4.97 -0.51
C ILE A 102 21.21 6.11 -1.27
N ASP A 103 22.21 6.72 -0.65
CA ASP A 103 23.00 7.85 -1.20
C ASP A 103 22.16 9.01 -1.74
N HIS A 104 20.93 9.21 -1.25
CA HIS A 104 19.95 10.19 -1.78
C HIS A 104 19.49 9.95 -3.23
N VAL A 105 19.82 8.79 -3.81
CA VAL A 105 19.53 8.47 -5.22
C VAL A 105 18.54 7.32 -5.33
N TYR A 106 18.78 6.21 -4.64
CA TYR A 106 17.93 5.03 -4.76
C TYR A 106 16.90 5.02 -3.64
N THR A 107 15.63 5.00 -4.03
CA THR A 107 14.52 4.81 -3.10
C THR A 107 14.05 3.37 -3.17
N ILE A 108 13.96 2.70 -2.02
CA ILE A 108 13.52 1.31 -1.91
C ILE A 108 12.31 1.24 -0.98
N SER A 109 11.24 0.61 -1.46
CA SER A 109 10.11 0.17 -0.64
C SER A 109 10.23 -1.33 -0.38
N CYS A 110 10.20 -1.69 0.90
CA CYS A 110 10.27 -3.04 1.39
C CYS A 110 8.85 -3.63 1.51
N LYS A 111 8.55 -4.72 0.80
CA LYS A 111 7.22 -5.34 0.78
C LYS A 111 7.26 -6.83 1.09
N TYR A 112 7.11 -7.19 2.36
CA TYR A 112 7.14 -8.58 2.83
C TYR A 112 5.74 -9.07 3.23
N ARG A 113 5.01 -9.69 2.27
CA ARG A 113 3.66 -10.29 2.43
C ARG A 113 2.47 -9.32 2.57
N SER A 114 2.51 -8.14 1.95
CA SER A 114 1.36 -7.21 1.92
C SER A 114 0.98 -6.83 0.49
N LYS A 115 -0.24 -7.19 0.07
CA LYS A 115 -0.86 -6.79 -1.21
C LYS A 115 -1.49 -5.39 -1.16
N VAL A 116 -1.43 -4.71 -0.02
CA VAL A 116 -1.99 -3.38 0.16
C VAL A 116 -1.05 -2.34 -0.45
N LEU A 117 -1.58 -1.48 -1.32
CA LEU A 117 -0.86 -0.37 -1.93
C LEU A 117 -0.98 0.92 -1.09
N PHE A 118 -2.18 1.20 -0.60
CA PHE A 118 -2.46 2.38 0.24
C PHE A 118 -3.55 2.13 1.27
N ASN A 119 -3.55 2.92 2.34
CA ASN A 119 -4.60 2.98 3.35
C ASN A 119 -5.05 4.44 3.64
N PRO A 120 -5.51 5.22 2.63
CA PRO A 120 -5.98 6.59 2.84
C PRO A 120 -7.32 6.65 3.60
N ALA A 121 -7.67 7.85 4.03
CA ALA A 121 -9.07 8.16 4.30
C ALA A 121 -9.90 8.01 3.00
N PRO A 122 -11.13 7.48 3.03
CA PRO A 122 -11.95 7.26 1.83
C PRO A 122 -12.15 8.52 0.98
N ALA A 123 -12.35 9.69 1.60
CA ALA A 123 -12.50 10.95 0.87
C ALA A 123 -11.26 11.29 0.04
N ARG A 124 -10.05 11.02 0.56
CA ARG A 124 -8.79 11.26 -0.16
C ARG A 124 -8.70 10.39 -1.42
N LEU A 125 -9.28 9.19 -1.41
CA LEU A 125 -9.36 8.34 -2.58
C LEU A 125 -10.48 8.77 -3.54
N PHE A 126 -11.73 8.75 -3.06
CA PHE A 126 -12.91 8.83 -3.92
C PHE A 126 -13.26 10.25 -4.38
N LEU A 127 -12.70 11.29 -3.75
CA LEU A 127 -12.94 12.68 -4.11
C LEU A 127 -11.68 13.40 -4.59
N ASP A 128 -10.53 13.04 -4.02
CA ASP A 128 -9.27 13.77 -4.26
C ASP A 128 -8.26 12.94 -5.09
N HIS A 129 -8.65 11.74 -5.53
CA HIS A 129 -7.82 10.87 -6.38
C HIS A 129 -6.42 10.63 -5.84
N LEU A 130 -6.31 10.45 -4.51
CA LEU A 130 -5.06 10.28 -3.76
C LEU A 130 -4.12 11.49 -3.75
N ALA A 131 -4.49 12.60 -4.38
CA ALA A 131 -3.74 13.84 -4.32
C ALA A 131 -3.66 14.35 -2.86
N VAL A 132 -2.60 15.10 -2.56
CA VAL A 132 -2.54 15.86 -1.31
C VAL A 132 -3.44 17.07 -1.46
N THR A 133 -4.41 17.18 -0.57
CA THR A 133 -5.36 18.30 -0.54
C THR A 133 -5.32 18.95 0.84
N SER A 134 -5.53 20.27 0.89
CA SER A 134 -5.70 21.03 2.13
C SER A 134 -7.07 20.84 2.77
N ARG A 135 -7.85 19.84 2.32
CA ARG A 135 -9.19 19.61 2.83
C ARG A 135 -9.07 19.23 4.32
N PRO A 136 -9.89 19.82 5.20
CA PRO A 136 -9.94 19.38 6.59
C PRO A 136 -10.25 17.87 6.65
N PRO A 137 -9.79 17.16 7.68
CA PRO A 137 -10.08 15.74 7.84
C PRO A 137 -11.56 15.47 7.59
N GLY A 138 -11.86 14.65 6.59
CA GLY A 138 -13.23 14.37 6.18
C GLY A 138 -14.05 13.77 7.34
N LYS A 139 -15.37 13.98 7.30
CA LYS A 139 -16.31 13.32 8.23
C LYS A 139 -16.20 11.80 8.08
N ASN A 140 -16.76 11.06 9.04
CA ASN A 140 -16.86 9.60 8.95
C ASN A 140 -17.53 9.20 7.61
N TRP A 141 -16.81 8.46 6.75
CA TRP A 141 -17.28 8.17 5.40
C TRP A 141 -18.60 7.41 5.38
N PHE A 142 -18.82 6.45 6.30
CA PHE A 142 -20.08 5.72 6.38
C PHE A 142 -21.25 6.66 6.70
N GLN A 143 -21.03 7.63 7.58
CA GLN A 143 -22.01 8.68 7.86
C GLN A 143 -22.25 9.59 6.66
N GLU A 144 -21.22 9.84 5.85
CA GLU A 144 -21.31 10.72 4.69
C GLU A 144 -22.04 10.09 3.50
N VAL A 145 -21.81 8.81 3.22
CA VAL A 145 -22.37 8.13 2.03
C VAL A 145 -23.61 7.28 2.33
N ALA A 146 -23.80 6.88 3.58
CA ALA A 146 -24.85 5.95 3.98
C ALA A 146 -25.39 6.22 5.40
N PRO A 147 -25.78 7.46 5.76
CA PRO A 147 -26.13 7.84 7.13
C PRO A 147 -27.19 6.93 7.75
N ARG A 148 -28.32 6.73 7.06
CA ARG A 148 -29.42 5.88 7.54
C ARG A 148 -29.01 4.42 7.78
N ALA A 149 -28.18 3.85 6.91
CA ALA A 149 -27.73 2.47 7.07
C ALA A 149 -26.69 2.34 8.19
N HIS A 150 -25.83 3.35 8.36
CA HIS A 150 -24.84 3.40 9.43
C HIS A 150 -25.50 3.56 10.81
N GLU A 151 -26.49 4.45 10.91
CA GLU A 151 -27.30 4.66 12.12
C GLU A 151 -28.15 3.43 12.46
N ALA A 152 -28.80 2.80 11.48
CA ALA A 152 -29.58 1.58 11.71
C ALA A 152 -28.69 0.43 12.22
N LEU A 153 -27.51 0.24 11.61
CA LEU A 153 -26.56 -0.77 12.07
C LEU A 153 -26.08 -0.49 13.49
N TYR A 154 -25.80 0.78 13.80
CA TYR A 154 -25.39 1.20 15.13
C TYR A 154 -26.48 0.94 16.18
N ALA A 155 -27.70 1.42 15.93
CA ALA A 155 -28.83 1.26 16.84
C ALA A 155 -29.13 -0.22 17.11
N ARG A 156 -29.15 -1.06 16.06
CA ARG A 156 -29.35 -2.50 16.21
C ARG A 156 -28.21 -3.17 16.97
N THR A 157 -26.97 -2.71 16.78
CA THR A 157 -25.82 -3.23 17.54
C THR A 157 -25.92 -2.89 19.03
N VAL A 158 -26.30 -1.65 19.35
CA VAL A 158 -26.53 -1.20 20.74
C VAL A 158 -27.64 -2.01 21.40
N GLU A 159 -28.76 -2.23 20.70
CA GLU A 159 -29.89 -3.02 21.17
C GLU A 159 -29.49 -4.49 21.45
N VAL A 160 -28.83 -5.16 20.49
CA VAL A 160 -28.39 -6.56 20.63
C VAL A 160 -27.38 -6.74 21.75
N LEU A 161 -26.55 -5.72 22.02
CA LEU A 161 -25.58 -5.74 23.11
C LEU A 161 -26.18 -5.31 24.46
N GLY A 162 -27.46 -4.92 24.51
CA GLY A 162 -28.13 -4.47 25.74
C GLY A 162 -27.48 -3.24 26.36
N LEU A 163 -26.95 -2.33 25.54
CA LEU A 163 -26.28 -1.13 26.02
C LEU A 163 -27.28 0.02 26.22
N GLU A 164 -27.37 0.53 27.44
CA GLU A 164 -28.19 1.69 27.81
C GLU A 164 -27.38 3.00 27.79
N ASP A 165 -28.07 4.15 27.75
CA ASP A 165 -27.47 5.49 27.74
C ASP A 165 -26.40 5.70 26.65
N MET A 166 -26.67 5.17 25.47
CA MET A 166 -25.85 5.34 24.27
C MET A 166 -26.36 6.52 23.44
N ALA A 167 -25.46 7.21 22.73
CA ALA A 167 -25.84 8.29 21.82
C ALA A 167 -26.79 7.77 20.73
N GLU A 168 -27.65 8.61 20.16
CA GLU A 168 -28.57 8.19 19.09
C GLU A 168 -27.87 7.84 17.78
N THR A 169 -26.69 8.43 17.54
CA THR A 169 -25.92 8.22 16.30
C THR A 169 -24.47 7.83 16.61
N PRO A 170 -23.84 7.02 15.75
CA PRO A 170 -22.48 6.55 15.97
C PRO A 170 -21.44 7.68 16.02
N VAL A 171 -21.70 8.81 15.35
CA VAL A 171 -20.79 9.98 15.33
C VAL A 171 -20.95 10.90 16.55
N ALA A 172 -22.05 10.78 17.30
CA ALA A 172 -22.30 11.55 18.51
C ALA A 172 -21.77 10.86 19.79
N GLN A 173 -21.18 9.66 19.66
CA GLN A 173 -20.67 8.92 20.80
C GLN A 173 -19.56 9.69 21.54
N THR A 174 -19.59 9.64 22.88
CA THR A 174 -18.46 10.05 23.72
C THR A 174 -17.34 9.00 23.69
N SER A 175 -16.16 9.35 24.21
CA SER A 175 -15.06 8.38 24.35
C SER A 175 -15.42 7.22 25.29
N GLU A 176 -16.18 7.49 26.34
CA GLU A 176 -16.66 6.48 27.27
C GLU A 176 -17.63 5.50 26.60
N GLN A 177 -18.61 6.01 25.84
CA GLN A 177 -19.55 5.18 25.08
C GLN A 177 -18.82 4.30 24.05
N ARG A 178 -17.81 4.83 23.35
CA ARG A 178 -16.98 4.04 22.43
C ARG A 178 -16.27 2.88 23.13
N GLU A 179 -15.68 3.12 24.31
CA GLU A 179 -15.01 2.07 25.06
C GLU A 179 -16.00 1.04 25.64
N ARG A 180 -17.18 1.46 26.10
CA ARG A 180 -18.27 0.55 26.51
C ARG A 180 -18.70 -0.37 25.37
N LEU A 181 -18.95 0.18 24.18
CA LEU A 181 -19.33 -0.59 23.00
C LEU A 181 -18.23 -1.58 22.58
N LYS A 182 -16.98 -1.13 22.57
CA LYS A 182 -15.81 -1.95 22.25
C LYS A 182 -15.60 -3.07 23.28
N ALA A 183 -15.81 -2.80 24.57
CA ALA A 183 -15.74 -3.81 25.62
C ALA A 183 -16.85 -4.87 25.46
N ALA A 184 -18.09 -4.44 25.19
CA ALA A 184 -19.20 -5.35 24.94
C ALA A 184 -18.97 -6.25 23.71
N LEU A 185 -18.46 -5.68 22.61
CA LEU A 185 -18.08 -6.46 21.43
C LEU A 185 -16.97 -7.49 21.73
N ARG A 186 -15.98 -7.13 22.56
CA ARG A 186 -14.91 -8.05 22.98
C ARG A 186 -15.40 -9.15 23.90
N ALA A 187 -16.31 -8.85 24.83
CA ALA A 187 -16.85 -9.79 25.81
C ALA A 187 -17.57 -10.98 25.14
N ARG A 188 -18.05 -10.81 23.89
CA ARG A 188 -18.65 -11.89 23.10
C ARG A 188 -17.67 -13.00 22.70
N GLY A 189 -16.36 -12.77 22.79
CA GLY A 189 -15.33 -13.76 22.40
C GLY A 189 -15.30 -14.10 20.90
N VAL A 190 -16.09 -13.41 20.07
CA VAL A 190 -16.16 -13.61 18.62
C VAL A 190 -15.82 -12.29 17.93
N SER A 191 -14.94 -12.35 16.93
CA SER A 191 -14.54 -11.18 16.16
C SER A 191 -15.68 -10.64 15.29
N GLY A 192 -15.76 -9.32 15.17
CA GLY A 192 -16.71 -8.62 14.30
C GLY A 192 -18.07 -8.34 14.95
N LEU A 193 -19.01 -7.89 14.11
CA LEU A 193 -20.36 -7.51 14.53
C LEU A 193 -21.20 -8.73 14.93
N PRO A 194 -22.26 -8.55 15.75
CA PRO A 194 -23.23 -9.61 16.05
C PRO A 194 -23.88 -10.19 14.79
N ARG A 195 -24.20 -11.49 14.79
CA ARG A 195 -24.86 -12.12 13.64
C ARG A 195 -26.28 -11.58 13.46
N GLU A 196 -26.87 -11.13 14.55
CA GLU A 196 -28.18 -10.50 14.67
C GLU A 196 -28.28 -9.18 13.90
N VAL A 197 -27.14 -8.55 13.56
CA VAL A 197 -27.10 -7.29 12.80
C VAL A 197 -26.68 -7.47 11.33
N ILE A 198 -26.66 -8.72 10.84
CA ILE A 198 -26.16 -9.04 9.50
C ILE A 198 -26.97 -8.36 8.38
N ARG A 199 -28.27 -8.14 8.60
CA ARG A 199 -29.15 -7.47 7.62
C ARG A 199 -28.79 -6.00 7.49
N GLU A 200 -28.65 -5.30 8.62
CA GLU A 200 -28.25 -3.89 8.67
C GLU A 200 -26.84 -3.72 8.11
N TYR A 201 -25.95 -4.68 8.37
CA TYR A 201 -24.60 -4.64 7.84
C TYR A 201 -24.58 -4.85 6.33
N ALA A 202 -25.39 -5.77 5.80
CA ALA A 202 -25.55 -5.96 4.35
C ALA A 202 -26.09 -4.69 3.66
N LEU A 203 -27.04 -3.98 4.29
CA LEU A 203 -27.54 -2.71 3.78
C LEU A 203 -26.46 -1.61 3.76
N LEU A 204 -25.63 -1.56 4.81
CA LEU A 204 -24.48 -0.66 4.85
C LEU A 204 -23.49 -1.00 3.72
N ILE A 205 -23.17 -2.28 3.52
CA ILE A 205 -22.27 -2.77 2.47
C ILE A 205 -22.76 -2.33 1.09
N ASP A 206 -24.01 -2.62 0.73
CA ASP A 206 -24.59 -2.21 -0.57
C ASP A 206 -24.47 -0.69 -0.74
N ARG A 207 -24.96 0.05 0.26
CA ARG A 207 -25.12 1.49 0.12
C ARG A 207 -23.78 2.19 0.01
N VAL A 208 -22.83 1.84 0.87
CA VAL A 208 -21.48 2.43 0.86
C VAL A 208 -20.75 2.07 -0.43
N SER A 209 -20.81 0.81 -0.87
CA SER A 209 -20.15 0.36 -2.11
C SER A 209 -20.67 1.13 -3.32
N ARG A 210 -21.99 1.17 -3.49
CA ARG A 210 -22.66 1.86 -4.60
C ARG A 210 -22.42 3.36 -4.62
N VAL A 211 -22.58 4.03 -3.48
CA VAL A 211 -22.41 5.49 -3.42
C VAL A 211 -20.94 5.89 -3.59
N SER A 212 -19.99 5.14 -3.02
CA SER A 212 -18.57 5.41 -3.19
C SER A 212 -18.14 5.22 -4.64
N ALA A 213 -18.52 4.10 -5.27
CA ALA A 213 -18.23 3.86 -6.69
C ALA A 213 -18.84 4.94 -7.59
N LYS A 214 -20.10 5.33 -7.35
CA LYS A 214 -20.76 6.41 -8.10
C LYS A 214 -20.03 7.75 -7.94
N ARG A 215 -19.59 8.10 -6.73
CA ARG A 215 -18.86 9.35 -6.49
C ARG A 215 -17.51 9.33 -7.19
N TRP A 216 -16.78 8.23 -7.10
CA TRP A 216 -15.46 8.09 -7.76
C TRP A 216 -15.56 8.15 -9.28
N ARG A 217 -16.54 7.45 -9.88
CA ARG A 217 -16.83 7.59 -11.33
C ARG A 217 -17.16 9.02 -11.74
N LYS A 218 -17.86 9.77 -10.88
CA LYS A 218 -18.24 11.15 -11.17
C LYS A 218 -17.02 12.10 -11.16
N THR A 219 -16.03 11.83 -10.32
CA THR A 219 -14.83 12.68 -10.23
C THR A 219 -13.78 12.31 -11.28
N LEU A 220 -13.80 11.08 -11.79
CA LEU A 220 -13.02 10.65 -12.96
C LEU A 220 -13.77 11.01 -14.26
N ASP A 221 -13.88 12.30 -14.57
CA ASP A 221 -14.70 12.82 -15.68
C ASP A 221 -13.92 13.03 -17.00
N ASP A 222 -12.59 12.92 -16.98
CA ASP A 222 -11.74 12.98 -18.17
C ASP A 222 -10.66 11.88 -18.19
N LYS A 223 -10.23 11.53 -19.42
CA LYS A 223 -9.28 10.46 -19.68
C LYS A 223 -7.89 10.72 -19.09
N ALA A 224 -7.47 11.97 -18.96
CA ALA A 224 -6.17 12.33 -18.40
C ALA A 224 -6.16 12.21 -16.87
N GLU A 225 -7.28 12.47 -16.19
CA GLU A 225 -7.43 12.18 -14.76
C GLU A 225 -7.56 10.68 -14.50
N GLU A 226 -8.26 9.93 -15.36
CA GLU A 226 -8.27 8.46 -15.27
C GLU A 226 -6.85 7.86 -15.36
N GLU A 227 -6.04 8.31 -16.33
CA GLU A 227 -4.64 7.86 -16.48
C GLU A 227 -3.80 8.25 -15.26
N ARG A 228 -3.92 9.48 -14.77
CA ARG A 228 -3.22 9.92 -13.54
C ARG A 228 -3.66 9.12 -12.32
N MET A 229 -4.95 8.79 -12.23
CA MET A 229 -5.47 7.96 -11.16
C MET A 229 -4.92 6.54 -11.24
N LEU A 230 -4.80 5.96 -12.44
CA LEU A 230 -4.15 4.67 -12.65
C LEU A 230 -2.71 4.70 -12.12
N TRP A 231 -1.90 5.70 -12.50
CA TRP A 231 -0.53 5.79 -12.00
C TRP A 231 -0.49 5.89 -10.48
N ARG A 232 -1.38 6.68 -9.86
CA ARG A 232 -1.45 6.76 -8.39
C ARG A 232 -1.86 5.43 -7.78
N LEU A 233 -2.82 4.70 -8.34
CA LEU A 233 -3.20 3.35 -7.90
C LEU A 233 -2.01 2.40 -7.97
N LEU A 234 -1.27 2.41 -9.07
CA LEU A 234 -0.07 1.59 -9.29
C LEU A 234 1.18 2.16 -8.62
N ARG A 235 1.08 3.23 -7.83
CA ARG A 235 2.23 3.89 -7.17
C ARG A 235 3.33 4.32 -8.15
N ILE A 236 3.00 4.67 -9.38
CA ILE A 236 3.92 5.22 -10.36
C ILE A 236 4.04 6.74 -10.11
N TYR A 237 5.23 7.17 -9.68
CA TYR A 237 5.53 8.57 -9.31
C TYR A 237 6.50 9.22 -10.30
N SER A 238 6.75 10.52 -10.13
CA SER A 238 7.69 11.28 -10.96
C SER A 238 9.14 10.81 -10.85
N ALA A 239 9.48 9.95 -9.88
CA ALA A 239 10.80 9.36 -9.71
C ALA A 239 10.71 7.84 -9.68
N THR A 240 11.71 7.20 -10.29
CA THR A 240 11.92 5.76 -10.22
C THR A 240 12.22 5.35 -8.78
N TYR A 241 11.64 4.23 -8.37
CA TYR A 241 11.98 3.58 -7.10
C TYR A 241 11.89 2.07 -7.25
N PHE A 242 12.38 1.35 -6.24
CA PHE A 242 12.47 -0.09 -6.27
C PHE A 242 11.56 -0.72 -5.23
N VAL A 243 10.97 -1.85 -5.56
CA VAL A 243 10.23 -2.69 -4.62
C VAL A 243 11.04 -3.95 -4.39
N LEU A 244 11.50 -4.15 -3.16
CA LEU A 244 12.19 -5.35 -2.72
C LEU A 244 11.34 -6.07 -1.68
N GLY A 245 11.14 -7.37 -1.83
CA GLY A 245 10.16 -8.05 -0.99
C GLY A 245 9.97 -9.52 -1.29
N VAL A 246 8.82 -10.04 -0.86
CA VAL A 246 8.39 -11.42 -1.09
C VAL A 246 6.88 -11.43 -1.33
N ASP A 247 6.46 -12.04 -2.44
CA ASP A 247 5.06 -12.37 -2.75
C ASP A 247 4.91 -13.88 -2.75
N GLU A 248 3.92 -14.43 -2.04
CA GLU A 248 3.59 -15.86 -2.09
C GLU A 248 4.79 -16.85 -2.08
N ARG A 249 5.88 -16.49 -1.38
CA ARG A 249 7.20 -17.17 -1.25
C ARG A 249 8.21 -16.99 -2.39
N GLN A 250 7.92 -16.19 -3.40
CA GLN A 250 8.87 -15.76 -4.42
C GLN A 250 9.46 -14.38 -4.09
N PRO A 251 10.76 -14.16 -4.36
CA PRO A 251 11.33 -12.81 -4.30
C PRO A 251 10.55 -11.84 -5.18
N MET A 252 10.32 -10.63 -4.67
CA MET A 252 9.82 -9.51 -5.45
C MET A 252 10.94 -8.51 -5.61
N ARG A 253 11.38 -8.24 -6.84
CA ARG A 253 12.46 -7.30 -7.12
C ARG A 253 12.10 -6.50 -8.34
N PHE A 254 11.46 -5.36 -8.14
CA PHE A 254 10.95 -4.55 -9.25
C PHE A 254 11.57 -3.16 -9.26
N ARG A 255 11.85 -2.65 -10.47
CA ARG A 255 12.00 -1.23 -10.74
C ARG A 255 10.65 -0.68 -11.19
N VAL A 256 10.11 0.29 -10.46
CA VAL A 256 8.88 0.98 -10.85
C VAL A 256 9.26 2.19 -11.70
N VAL A 257 8.74 2.21 -12.92
CA VAL A 257 9.04 3.26 -13.91
C VAL A 257 8.34 4.58 -13.57
N THR A 258 8.78 5.66 -14.22
CA THR A 258 8.09 6.95 -14.19
C THR A 258 6.90 7.00 -15.17
N PRO A 259 5.94 7.95 -15.03
CA PRO A 259 4.89 8.18 -16.03
C PRO A 259 5.42 8.40 -17.46
N TRP A 260 6.59 9.02 -17.59
CA TRP A 260 7.22 9.25 -18.89
C TRP A 260 7.64 7.94 -19.55
N GLU A 261 8.39 7.10 -18.84
CA GLU A 261 8.76 5.75 -19.29
C GLU A 261 7.51 4.89 -19.55
N TRP A 262 6.51 4.98 -18.67
CA TRP A 262 5.26 4.24 -18.82
C TRP A 262 4.59 4.56 -20.16
N ARG A 263 4.49 5.84 -20.54
CA ARG A 263 3.90 6.25 -21.82
C ARG A 263 4.70 5.82 -23.05
N GLN A 264 6.01 5.57 -22.92
CA GLN A 264 6.84 5.01 -24.00
C GLN A 264 6.51 3.54 -24.26
N ALA A 265 6.17 2.77 -23.23
CA ALA A 265 5.88 1.34 -23.36
C ALA A 265 4.39 1.02 -23.48
N TYR A 266 3.52 1.87 -22.94
CA TYR A 266 2.10 1.60 -22.78
C TYR A 266 1.22 2.77 -23.27
N GLU A 267 0.00 2.42 -23.66
CA GLU A 267 -1.07 3.36 -23.95
C GLU A 267 -2.27 3.09 -23.06
N PHE A 268 -2.69 4.10 -22.30
CA PHE A 268 -3.88 4.03 -21.48
C PHE A 268 -5.17 4.06 -22.33
N LEU A 269 -6.08 3.12 -22.10
CA LEU A 269 -7.33 3.02 -22.85
C LEU A 269 -8.54 3.45 -22.03
N SER A 270 -8.72 2.89 -20.83
CA SER A 270 -9.84 3.19 -19.93
C SER A 270 -9.57 2.77 -18.49
N LEU A 271 -10.27 3.42 -17.55
CA LEU A 271 -10.36 3.01 -16.15
C LEU A 271 -11.83 2.78 -15.78
N GLU A 272 -12.17 1.56 -15.40
CA GLU A 272 -13.50 1.18 -14.97
C GLU A 272 -13.57 1.04 -13.46
N VAL A 273 -14.62 1.59 -12.85
CA VAL A 273 -14.88 1.52 -11.41
C VAL A 273 -16.27 0.92 -11.18
N ARG A 274 -16.39 -0.11 -10.35
CA ARG A 274 -17.65 -0.84 -10.12
C ARG A 274 -17.89 -1.05 -8.63
N GLU A 275 -19.14 -0.93 -8.20
CA GLU A 275 -19.53 -1.39 -6.87
C GLU A 275 -19.42 -2.93 -6.80
N ALA A 276 -18.92 -3.44 -5.67
CA ALA A 276 -18.63 -4.86 -5.54
C ALA A 276 -19.22 -5.49 -4.27
N GLY A 277 -19.15 -4.79 -3.13
CA GLY A 277 -19.74 -5.19 -1.85
C GLY A 277 -19.63 -6.69 -1.50
N ARG A 278 -18.52 -7.14 -0.89
CA ARG A 278 -18.28 -8.56 -0.54
C ARG A 278 -17.91 -8.71 0.93
N GLY A 279 -18.88 -9.02 1.80
CA GLY A 279 -18.68 -9.18 3.25
C GLY A 279 -18.29 -7.89 4.01
N GLN A 280 -17.90 -6.85 3.27
CA GLN A 280 -17.61 -5.50 3.71
C GLN A 280 -17.82 -4.54 2.52
N PRO A 281 -17.98 -3.23 2.76
CA PRO A 281 -18.09 -2.27 1.67
C PRO A 281 -16.86 -2.30 0.76
N MET A 282 -17.09 -2.42 -0.55
CA MET A 282 -16.01 -2.65 -1.52
C MET A 282 -16.31 -2.00 -2.88
N VAL A 283 -15.25 -1.48 -3.51
CA VAL A 283 -15.28 -0.92 -4.87
C VAL A 283 -14.16 -1.56 -5.69
N ASP A 284 -14.51 -2.17 -6.83
CA ASP A 284 -13.54 -2.74 -7.76
C ASP A 284 -13.07 -1.67 -8.75
N TRP A 285 -11.82 -1.78 -9.19
CA TRP A 285 -11.25 -0.96 -10.26
C TRP A 285 -10.49 -1.83 -11.25
N SER A 286 -10.52 -1.45 -12.53
CA SER A 286 -9.88 -2.20 -13.61
C SER A 286 -9.46 -1.24 -14.71
N ALA A 287 -8.19 -1.25 -15.07
CA ALA A 287 -7.68 -0.40 -16.14
C ALA A 287 -7.25 -1.24 -17.33
N THR A 288 -7.69 -0.82 -18.52
CA THR A 288 -7.27 -1.42 -19.78
C THR A 288 -6.16 -0.56 -20.40
N TYR A 289 -5.10 -1.22 -20.84
CA TYR A 289 -3.97 -0.58 -21.51
C TYR A 289 -3.54 -1.40 -22.71
N ARG A 290 -2.80 -0.77 -23.62
CA ARG A 290 -2.14 -1.45 -24.75
C ARG A 290 -0.63 -1.38 -24.58
N HIS A 291 0.03 -2.52 -24.67
CA HIS A 291 1.49 -2.57 -24.79
C HIS A 291 1.88 -2.14 -26.21
N ARG A 292 2.70 -1.10 -26.35
CA ARG A 292 2.99 -0.48 -27.65
C ARG A 292 3.78 -1.41 -28.56
N ALA A 293 4.81 -2.07 -28.03
CA ALA A 293 5.67 -2.92 -28.85
C ALA A 293 4.93 -4.15 -29.42
N SER A 294 4.04 -4.76 -28.63
CA SER A 294 3.33 -5.96 -29.05
C SER A 294 1.91 -5.71 -29.57
N GLY A 295 1.37 -4.49 -29.42
CA GLY A 295 0.00 -4.13 -29.77
C GLY A 295 -1.09 -4.75 -28.88
N HIS A 296 -0.73 -5.66 -27.97
CA HIS A 296 -1.68 -6.41 -27.16
C HIS A 296 -2.38 -5.51 -26.14
N ARG A 297 -3.70 -5.69 -26.01
CA ARG A 297 -4.49 -5.11 -24.93
C ARG A 297 -4.41 -6.02 -23.71
N ARG A 298 -4.15 -5.41 -22.56
CA ARG A 298 -4.06 -6.09 -21.26
C ARG A 298 -4.84 -5.28 -20.22
N ARG A 299 -5.01 -5.88 -19.05
CA ARG A 299 -5.79 -5.33 -17.96
C ARG A 299 -5.02 -5.46 -16.65
N VAL A 300 -5.12 -4.42 -15.82
CA VAL A 300 -4.63 -4.42 -14.44
C VAL A 300 -5.78 -4.11 -13.52
N GLU A 301 -5.88 -4.86 -12.43
CA GLU A 301 -7.08 -4.93 -11.59
C GLU A 301 -6.73 -4.85 -10.12
N GLY A 302 -7.69 -4.35 -9.36
CA GLY A 302 -7.66 -4.35 -7.92
C GLY A 302 -8.99 -3.96 -7.33
N HIS A 303 -9.01 -3.83 -6.01
CA HIS A 303 -10.21 -3.42 -5.30
C HIS A 303 -9.87 -2.53 -4.10
N VAL A 304 -10.91 -1.89 -3.58
CA VAL A 304 -10.83 -1.01 -2.42
C VAL A 304 -11.77 -1.54 -1.35
N GLU A 305 -11.24 -1.90 -0.20
CA GLU A 305 -12.03 -2.24 0.98
C GLU A 305 -12.23 -0.97 1.84
N ILE A 306 -13.48 -0.62 2.15
CA ILE A 306 -13.77 0.49 3.07
C ILE A 306 -14.14 -0.10 4.42
N ARG A 307 -13.27 0.08 5.42
CA ARG A 307 -13.39 -0.64 6.70
C ARG A 307 -12.96 0.18 7.90
N TRP A 308 -13.40 -0.22 9.09
CA TRP A 308 -12.91 0.36 10.34
C TRP A 308 -11.51 -0.15 10.68
N SER A 309 -10.57 0.75 10.97
CA SER A 309 -9.18 0.38 11.32
C SER A 309 -9.04 -0.20 12.74
N HIS A 310 -9.94 0.17 13.67
CA HIS A 310 -9.83 -0.14 15.11
C HIS A 310 -11.12 -0.71 15.71
N GLY A 311 -11.84 -1.49 14.92
CA GLY A 311 -13.11 -2.10 15.29
C GLY A 311 -14.34 -1.23 14.97
N PRO A 312 -15.54 -1.83 14.89
CA PRO A 312 -16.76 -1.13 14.51
C PRO A 312 -17.05 0.09 15.37
N PHE A 313 -17.46 1.20 14.75
CA PHE A 313 -17.89 2.45 15.39
C PHE A 313 -16.87 3.20 16.26
N ASN A 314 -15.61 2.77 16.28
CA ASN A 314 -14.60 3.39 17.14
C ASN A 314 -13.93 4.61 16.49
N ASN A 315 -13.58 4.51 15.21
CA ASN A 315 -12.92 5.57 14.45
C ASN A 315 -13.54 5.70 13.04
N PRO A 316 -13.31 6.82 12.33
CA PRO A 316 -13.61 6.91 10.91
C PRO A 316 -13.02 5.72 10.13
N PRO A 317 -13.69 5.23 9.08
CA PRO A 317 -13.17 4.15 8.26
C PRO A 317 -11.98 4.61 7.41
N GLU A 318 -11.16 3.64 6.99
CA GLU A 318 -10.11 3.78 6.00
C GLU A 318 -10.50 3.08 4.69
N ALA A 319 -9.91 3.51 3.58
CA ALA A 319 -9.99 2.81 2.30
C ALA A 319 -8.67 2.07 2.07
N LYS A 320 -8.69 0.74 2.10
CA LYS A 320 -7.51 -0.08 1.78
C LYS A 320 -7.54 -0.45 0.31
N ILE A 321 -6.51 -0.06 -0.42
CA ILE A 321 -6.38 -0.30 -1.85
C ILE A 321 -5.52 -1.53 -2.05
N TYR A 322 -6.09 -2.52 -2.71
CA TYR A 322 -5.46 -3.78 -3.07
C TYR A 322 -5.19 -3.82 -4.57
N LEU A 323 -4.12 -4.51 -4.91
CA LEU A 323 -3.80 -4.92 -6.27
C LEU A 323 -4.08 -6.42 -6.38
N ASP A 324 -4.95 -6.78 -7.32
CA ASP A 324 -5.33 -8.17 -7.57
C ASP A 324 -4.49 -8.80 -8.68
N THR A 325 -4.00 -7.99 -9.62
CA THR A 325 -3.02 -8.42 -10.63
C THR A 325 -1.68 -8.78 -9.98
N PRO A 326 -1.06 -9.93 -10.34
CA PRO A 326 0.30 -10.28 -9.91
C PRO A 326 1.31 -9.17 -10.24
N HIS A 327 2.27 -8.91 -9.34
CA HIS A 327 3.16 -7.76 -9.45
C HIS A 327 4.04 -7.76 -10.71
N ASP A 328 4.42 -8.95 -11.18
CA ASP A 328 5.16 -9.21 -12.42
C ASP A 328 4.32 -8.98 -13.69
N GLU A 329 2.99 -8.91 -13.56
CA GLU A 329 2.08 -8.58 -14.66
C GLU A 329 1.66 -7.10 -14.68
N VAL A 330 2.04 -6.30 -13.66
CA VAL A 330 1.65 -4.90 -13.55
C VAL A 330 2.40 -4.03 -14.57
N PRO A 331 1.69 -3.21 -15.36
CA PRO A 331 2.35 -2.32 -16.32
C PRO A 331 3.19 -1.27 -15.59
N GLY A 332 4.49 -1.26 -15.88
CA GLY A 332 5.46 -0.32 -15.30
C GLY A 332 6.23 -0.88 -14.10
N TYR A 333 5.99 -2.14 -13.73
CA TYR A 333 6.82 -2.86 -12.76
C TYR A 333 7.77 -3.74 -13.56
N LEU A 334 9.04 -3.34 -13.63
CA LEU A 334 10.05 -4.07 -14.37
C LEU A 334 10.77 -5.02 -13.43
N ASP A 335 10.65 -6.31 -13.69
CA ASP A 335 11.33 -7.35 -12.92
C ASP A 335 12.85 -7.23 -13.08
N LEU A 336 13.57 -7.28 -11.96
CA LEU A 336 15.03 -7.32 -11.91
C LEU A 336 15.57 -8.75 -12.01
N ASP A 337 14.75 -9.77 -11.76
CA ASP A 337 15.13 -11.19 -11.89
C ASP A 337 14.88 -11.70 -13.33
N GLY A 338 13.97 -11.06 -14.06
CA GLY A 338 13.64 -11.35 -15.45
C GLY A 338 14.66 -10.80 -16.46
N ARG A 339 14.85 -11.53 -17.57
CA ARG A 339 15.58 -11.02 -18.73
C ARG A 339 14.84 -9.80 -19.27
N ASP A 340 15.53 -8.67 -19.21
CA ASP A 340 15.28 -7.39 -19.85
C ASP A 340 14.40 -7.46 -21.13
N ASP A 341 13.08 -7.36 -20.96
CA ASP A 341 12.12 -7.01 -22.02
C ASP A 341 11.66 -5.54 -21.88
N GLY A 342 12.34 -4.77 -21.02
CA GLY A 342 12.19 -3.32 -20.97
C GLY A 342 12.78 -2.70 -22.24
N PRO A 343 12.27 -1.54 -22.72
CA PRO A 343 12.80 -0.93 -23.92
C PRO A 343 14.26 -0.55 -23.65
N LEU A 344 15.19 -1.34 -24.20
CA LEU A 344 16.53 -0.86 -24.48
C LEU A 344 16.33 0.49 -25.17
N TYR A 345 16.82 1.54 -24.53
CA TYR A 345 16.75 2.91 -25.02
C TYR A 345 17.29 2.96 -26.46
N GLU A 346 16.41 2.80 -27.46
CA GLU A 346 16.70 3.06 -28.87
C GLU A 346 16.71 4.57 -29.15
N GLN A 347 17.18 5.39 -28.21
CA GLN A 347 17.57 6.77 -28.55
C GLN A 347 18.69 6.78 -29.61
N GLN A 348 19.45 5.70 -29.73
CA GLN A 348 20.44 5.55 -30.81
C GLN A 348 19.81 5.29 -32.20
N ARG A 349 18.59 4.74 -32.32
CA ARG A 349 17.98 4.55 -33.66
C ARG A 349 17.39 5.83 -34.21
N LEU A 350 16.83 6.72 -33.38
CA LEU A 350 16.33 8.03 -33.84
C LEU A 350 17.45 9.00 -34.23
N ILE A 351 18.66 8.85 -33.67
CA ILE A 351 19.83 9.64 -34.09
C ILE A 351 20.49 9.03 -35.34
N ASN A 352 20.43 7.70 -35.52
CA ASN A 352 21.07 7.01 -36.65
C ASN A 352 20.14 6.76 -37.86
N SER A 353 18.86 7.16 -37.80
CA SER A 353 17.90 7.02 -38.91
C SER A 353 17.67 8.31 -39.70
N GLY A 354 18.73 9.07 -39.96
CA GLY A 354 18.79 10.01 -41.09
C GLY A 354 18.28 11.42 -40.82
N LEU A 355 19.21 12.28 -40.37
CA LEU A 355 19.58 13.44 -41.18
C LEU A 355 20.60 13.00 -42.23
#